data_AF-A0A1Q7CBS1-F1
#
_entry.id   AF-A0A1Q7CBS1-F1
#
_cell.length_a   1.000
_cell.length_b   1.000
_cell.length_c   1.000
_cell.angle_alpha   90.00
_cell.angle_beta   90.00
_cell.angle_gamma   90.00
#
_symmetry.space_group_name_H-M   'P 1'
#
loop_
_entity.id
_entity.type
_entity.pdbx_description
1 polymer ?
#
loop_
_entity_poly.entity_id
_entity_poly.type
_entity_poly.pdbx_seq_one_letter_code
_entity_poly.pdbx_strand_id
1 'polypeptide(L)'
;MGNKSNSAISRREFARRAALASAAASLAPTELLSSKSIPAPLPAQQPANAPKLSPESQAEVESRIQAIFAQYGNRLSEAQKTDIRRLATEAQPPLDRLRAFATDNGDGPGLYLKPLIERERKPLAMPATPKPAATPKSS
;
A
#
# COMPACT_ATOMS: atom_id res chain seq x y z
N MET A 1 18.57 15.69 51.89
CA MET A 1 17.65 14.54 51.68
C MET A 1 16.64 14.95 50.63
N GLY A 2 16.85 14.55 49.37
CA GLY A 2 15.99 14.94 48.24
C GLY A 2 15.22 13.73 47.72
N ASN A 3 13.92 13.68 47.97
CA ASN A 3 13.06 12.58 47.54
C ASN A 3 12.72 12.76 46.05
N LYS A 4 13.26 11.88 45.20
CA LYS A 4 12.85 11.76 43.79
C LYS A 4 11.57 10.92 43.74
N SER A 5 10.41 11.55 43.56
CA SER A 5 9.18 10.86 43.25
C SER A 5 9.23 10.36 41.80
N ASN A 6 9.22 9.04 41.62
CA ASN A 6 9.00 8.40 40.33
C ASN A 6 7.68 8.91 39.73
N SER A 7 7.76 9.65 38.62
CA SER A 7 6.60 10.21 37.91
C SER A 7 5.87 9.11 37.14
N ALA A 8 5.15 8.24 37.85
CA ALA A 8 4.21 7.31 37.24
C ALA A 8 2.98 8.09 36.76
N ILE A 9 2.74 8.12 35.45
CA ILE A 9 1.59 8.81 34.85
C ILE A 9 0.30 8.15 35.38
N SER A 10 -0.52 8.92 36.08
CA SER A 10 -1.80 8.44 36.61
C SER A 10 -2.82 8.25 35.48
N ARG A 11 -3.61 7.17 35.52
CA ARG A 11 -4.69 6.90 34.54
C ARG A 11 -5.64 8.08 34.36
N ARG A 12 -5.94 8.79 35.45
CA ARG A 12 -6.82 9.97 35.43
C ARG A 12 -6.16 11.15 34.72
N GLU A 13 -4.86 11.32 34.90
CA GLU A 13 -4.10 12.37 34.24
C GLU A 13 -3.94 12.06 32.75
N PHE A 14 -3.66 10.80 32.40
CA PHE A 14 -3.66 10.32 31.03
C PHE A 14 -5.01 10.56 30.35
N ALA A 15 -6.13 10.17 30.98
CA ALA A 15 -7.47 10.37 30.42
C ALA A 15 -7.81 11.85 30.23
N ARG A 16 -7.41 12.73 31.17
CA ARG A 16 -7.59 14.17 31.04
C ARG A 16 -6.76 14.74 29.88
N ARG A 17 -5.51 14.32 29.74
CA ARG A 17 -4.65 14.74 28.62
C ARG A 17 -5.16 14.21 27.27
N ALA A 18 -5.63 12.96 27.23
CA ALA A 18 -6.21 12.36 26.03
C ALA A 18 -7.51 13.07 25.60
N ALA A 19 -8.43 13.34 26.53
CA ALA A 19 -9.67 14.06 26.24
C ALA A 19 -9.40 15.49 25.71
N LEU A 20 -8.44 16.20 26.30
CA LEU A 20 -8.03 17.52 25.82
C LEU A 20 -7.36 17.45 24.43
N ALA A 21 -6.52 16.45 24.18
CA ALA A 21 -5.91 16.24 22.86
C ALA A 21 -6.95 15.89 21.78
N SER A 22 -7.94 15.05 22.10
CA SER A 22 -9.04 14.72 21.20
C SER A 22 -9.96 15.90 20.91
N ALA A 23 -10.26 16.73 21.92
CA ALA A 23 -11.05 17.95 21.73
C ALA A 23 -10.29 18.98 20.87
N ALA A 24 -8.99 19.15 21.09
CA ALA A 24 -8.16 20.02 20.25
C ALA A 24 -8.04 19.50 18.81
N ALA A 25 -8.02 18.19 18.57
CA ALA A 25 -8.03 17.62 17.22
C ALA A 25 -9.34 17.90 16.45
N SER A 26 -10.48 18.02 17.16
CA SER A 26 -11.77 18.37 16.54
C SER A 26 -11.96 19.86 16.23
N LEU A 27 -11.14 20.72 16.85
CA LEU A 27 -11.14 22.18 16.63
C LEU A 27 -9.85 22.67 15.97
N ALA A 28 -8.94 21.76 15.66
CA ALA A 28 -7.74 22.07 14.88
C ALA A 28 -8.22 22.57 13.51
N PRO A 29 -7.71 23.72 13.04
CA PRO A 29 -7.94 24.14 11.67
C PRO A 29 -7.54 22.97 10.77
N THR A 30 -8.48 22.48 9.98
CA THR A 30 -8.25 21.53 8.88
C THR A 30 -7.18 22.05 7.90
N GLU A 31 -6.76 23.30 8.03
CA GLU A 31 -5.64 23.92 7.31
C GLU A 31 -4.25 23.29 7.55
N LEU A 32 -4.04 22.46 8.59
CA LEU A 32 -2.83 21.64 8.67
C LEU A 32 -2.92 20.34 7.85
N LEU A 33 -4.14 19.94 7.46
CA LEU A 33 -4.42 18.89 6.47
C LEU A 33 -4.74 19.49 5.09
N SER A 34 -4.90 20.81 4.98
CA SER A 34 -4.79 21.50 3.70
C SER A 34 -3.37 21.26 3.20
N SER A 35 -3.24 20.25 2.34
CA SER A 35 -2.36 20.36 1.20
C SER A 35 -2.60 21.75 0.63
N LYS A 36 -1.70 22.69 0.92
CA LYS A 36 -1.70 24.00 0.27
C LYS A 36 -1.87 23.69 -1.20
N SER A 37 -3.02 24.05 -1.78
CA SER A 37 -3.27 23.86 -3.19
C SER A 37 -2.20 24.70 -3.87
N ILE A 38 -1.15 24.04 -4.31
CA ILE A 38 -0.22 24.63 -5.26
C ILE A 38 -1.13 25.05 -6.41
N PRO A 39 -1.05 26.32 -6.88
CA PRO A 39 -1.79 26.74 -8.05
C PRO A 39 -1.63 25.66 -9.12
N ALA A 40 -2.74 25.20 -9.68
CA ALA A 40 -2.73 24.18 -10.73
C ALA A 40 -1.59 24.51 -11.69
N PRO A 41 -0.59 23.61 -11.87
CA PRO A 41 0.40 23.83 -12.89
C PRO A 41 -0.38 24.04 -14.18
N LEU A 42 -0.05 25.11 -14.91
CA LEU A 42 -0.44 25.25 -16.32
C LEU A 42 -0.27 23.87 -16.98
N PRO A 43 -1.20 23.41 -17.82
CA PRO A 43 -1.14 22.07 -18.40
C PRO A 43 0.24 21.90 -19.01
N ALA A 44 1.07 21.11 -18.33
CA ALA A 44 2.40 20.82 -18.81
C ALA A 44 2.17 20.10 -20.13
N GLN A 45 2.72 20.66 -21.22
CA GLN A 45 2.69 20.02 -22.51
C GLN A 45 3.30 18.64 -22.35
N GLN A 46 2.42 17.66 -22.25
CA GLN A 46 2.75 16.28 -22.12
C GLN A 46 3.48 15.91 -23.42
N PRO A 47 4.72 15.40 -23.36
CA PRO A 47 5.45 15.04 -24.57
C PRO A 47 4.58 14.08 -25.37
N ALA A 48 4.55 14.24 -26.69
CA ALA A 48 3.58 13.58 -27.59
C ALA A 48 3.53 12.03 -27.51
N ASN A 49 4.49 11.41 -26.80
CA ASN A 49 4.59 9.97 -26.58
C ASN A 49 4.38 9.52 -25.12
N ALA A 50 3.86 10.37 -24.23
CA ALA A 50 3.61 9.95 -22.86
C ALA A 50 2.44 8.94 -22.77
N PRO A 51 2.50 7.96 -21.85
CA PRO A 51 1.37 7.07 -21.57
C PRO A 51 0.10 7.86 -21.23
N LYS A 52 -1.03 7.47 -21.83
CA LYS A 52 -2.33 8.10 -21.53
C LYS A 52 -2.82 7.61 -20.17
N LEU A 53 -2.45 8.32 -19.11
CA LEU A 53 -2.83 8.03 -17.73
C LEU A 53 -4.25 8.51 -17.40
N SER A 54 -4.94 7.79 -16.52
CA SER A 54 -6.21 8.22 -15.93
C SER A 54 -6.02 9.50 -15.08
N PRO A 55 -7.05 10.30 -14.80
CA PRO A 55 -6.91 11.50 -13.98
C PRO A 55 -6.43 11.20 -12.55
N GLU A 56 -6.90 10.08 -11.96
CA GLU A 56 -6.42 9.62 -10.65
C GLU A 56 -4.95 9.24 -10.70
N SER A 57 -4.54 8.49 -11.73
CA SER A 57 -3.15 8.10 -11.96
C SER A 57 -2.23 9.32 -12.16
N GLN A 58 -2.71 10.38 -12.81
CA GLN A 58 -1.96 11.63 -12.96
C GLN A 58 -1.76 12.34 -11.62
N ALA A 59 -2.82 12.44 -10.81
CA ALA A 59 -2.74 13.04 -9.47
C ALA A 59 -1.75 12.30 -8.55
N GLU A 60 -1.72 10.96 -8.63
CA GLU A 60 -0.74 10.15 -7.90
C GLU A 60 0.71 10.43 -8.34
N VAL A 61 0.94 10.55 -9.64
CA VAL A 61 2.27 10.88 -10.21
C VAL A 61 2.73 12.24 -9.70
N GLU A 62 1.88 13.25 -9.77
CA GLU A 62 2.18 14.60 -9.29
C GLU A 62 2.46 14.63 -7.78
N SER A 63 1.61 13.96 -6.99
CA SER A 63 1.80 13.82 -5.54
C SER A 63 3.15 13.18 -5.21
N ARG A 64 3.53 12.12 -5.93
CA ARG A 64 4.82 11.44 -5.75
C ARG A 64 6.00 12.33 -6.11
N ILE A 65 5.93 13.05 -7.23
CA ILE A 65 6.96 14.00 -7.65
C ILE A 65 7.12 15.09 -6.59
N GLN A 66 6.02 15.65 -6.10
CA GLN A 66 6.02 16.68 -5.06
C GLN A 66 6.66 16.17 -3.77
N ALA A 67 6.33 14.96 -3.33
CA ALA A 67 6.92 14.36 -2.13
C ALA A 67 8.45 14.17 -2.28
N ILE A 68 8.90 13.67 -3.44
CA ILE A 68 10.33 13.50 -3.72
C ILE A 68 11.06 14.85 -3.70
N PHE A 69 10.49 15.87 -4.32
CA PHE A 69 11.12 17.20 -4.37
C PHE A 69 11.08 17.92 -3.02
N ALA A 70 10.04 17.73 -2.23
CA ALA A 70 9.99 18.27 -0.88
C ALA A 70 11.11 17.68 0.00
N GLN A 71 11.40 16.39 -0.15
CA GLN A 71 12.39 15.70 0.68
C GLN A 71 13.84 15.82 0.15
N TYR A 72 14.02 15.81 -1.17
CA TYR A 72 15.34 15.68 -1.80
C TYR A 72 15.63 16.75 -2.87
N GLY A 73 14.71 17.66 -3.16
CA GLY A 73 14.79 18.58 -4.29
C GLY A 73 16.00 19.51 -4.28
N ASN A 74 16.54 19.84 -3.11
CA ASN A 74 17.75 20.66 -2.96
C ASN A 74 19.05 19.92 -3.35
N ARG A 75 19.04 18.58 -3.40
CA ARG A 75 20.18 17.74 -3.78
C ARG A 75 20.17 17.36 -5.26
N LEU A 76 19.12 17.73 -5.98
CA LEU A 76 18.86 17.28 -7.35
C LEU A 76 19.11 18.42 -8.33
N SER A 77 19.84 18.12 -9.41
CA SER A 77 19.96 19.02 -10.56
C SER A 77 18.64 19.08 -11.34
N GLU A 78 18.46 20.12 -12.18
CA GLU A 78 17.27 20.24 -13.02
C GLU A 78 17.12 19.09 -14.03
N ALA A 79 18.24 18.56 -14.53
CA ALA A 79 18.24 17.36 -15.37
C ALA A 79 17.71 16.15 -14.60
N GLN A 80 18.15 15.94 -13.36
CA GLN A 80 17.66 14.84 -12.51
C GLN A 80 16.19 15.01 -12.14
N LYS A 81 15.73 16.24 -11.85
CA LYS A 81 14.32 16.51 -11.59
C LYS A 81 13.45 16.19 -12.81
N THR A 82 13.92 16.52 -14.00
CA THR A 82 13.22 16.19 -15.25
C THR A 82 13.13 14.68 -15.44
N ASP A 83 14.22 13.95 -15.18
CA ASP A 83 14.22 12.49 -15.27
C ASP A 83 13.31 11.84 -14.22
N ILE A 84 13.25 12.37 -12.99
CA ILE A 84 12.31 11.90 -11.96
C ILE A 84 10.86 12.05 -12.43
N ARG A 85 10.49 13.18 -13.05
CA ARG A 85 9.13 13.35 -13.60
C ARG A 85 8.81 12.31 -14.67
N ARG A 86 9.76 12.04 -15.57
CA ARG A 86 9.65 11.00 -16.61
C ARG A 86 9.47 9.62 -15.98
N LEU A 87 10.35 9.24 -15.06
CA LEU A 87 10.31 7.94 -14.38
C LEU A 87 9.02 7.75 -13.57
N ALA A 88 8.54 8.79 -12.87
CA ALA A 88 7.28 8.72 -12.13
C ALA A 88 6.09 8.44 -13.07
N THR A 89 6.07 9.08 -14.24
CA THR A 89 5.05 8.87 -15.27
C THR A 89 5.13 7.46 -15.88
N GLU A 90 6.33 7.00 -16.20
CA GLU A 90 6.58 5.66 -16.76
C GLU A 90 6.26 4.52 -15.78
N ALA A 91 6.45 4.75 -14.48
CA ALA A 91 6.17 3.77 -13.43
C ALA A 91 4.68 3.61 -13.11
N GLN A 92 3.82 4.54 -13.53
CA GLN A 92 2.41 4.54 -13.15
C GLN A 92 1.58 3.41 -13.79
N PRO A 93 1.68 3.10 -15.10
CA PRO A 93 0.90 2.02 -15.71
C PRO A 93 1.11 0.62 -15.10
N PRO A 94 2.34 0.15 -14.76
CA PRO A 94 2.48 -1.11 -14.06
C PRO A 94 1.89 -1.09 -12.63
N LEU A 95 1.89 0.05 -11.94
CA LEU A 95 1.24 0.18 -10.62
C LEU A 95 -0.28 0.09 -10.73
N ASP A 96 -0.87 0.75 -11.73
CA ASP A 96 -2.30 0.65 -12.02
C ASP A 96 -2.69 -0.81 -12.31
N ARG A 97 -1.87 -1.55 -13.07
CA ARG A 97 -2.09 -2.98 -13.32
C ARG A 97 -1.99 -3.83 -12.07
N LEU A 98 -1.03 -3.56 -11.17
CA LEU A 98 -0.92 -4.27 -9.90
C LEU A 98 -2.12 -4.02 -9.00
N ARG A 99 -2.63 -2.77 -8.95
CA ARG A 99 -3.85 -2.42 -8.20
C ARG A 99 -5.11 -3.05 -8.77
N ALA A 100 -5.17 -3.24 -10.08
CA ALA A 100 -6.30 -3.91 -10.73
C ALA A 100 -6.31 -5.44 -10.50
N PHE A 101 -5.25 -6.02 -9.95
CA PHE A 101 -5.20 -7.46 -9.67
C PHE A 101 -6.18 -7.80 -8.54
N ALA A 102 -7.09 -8.74 -8.79
CA ALA A 102 -8.05 -9.18 -7.79
C ALA A 102 -7.33 -9.85 -6.62
N THR A 103 -7.52 -9.32 -5.43
CA THR A 103 -7.00 -9.88 -4.17
C THR A 103 -8.15 -9.97 -3.18
N ASP A 104 -8.23 -11.09 -2.47
CA ASP A 104 -9.12 -11.26 -1.33
C ASP A 104 -8.34 -10.99 -0.03
N ASN A 105 -9.03 -10.65 1.06
CA ASN A 105 -8.41 -10.46 2.37
C ASN A 105 -7.69 -11.72 2.89
N GLY A 106 -8.04 -12.89 2.35
CA GLY A 106 -7.35 -14.16 2.60
C GLY A 106 -6.02 -14.33 1.83
N ASP A 107 -5.76 -13.51 0.81
CA ASP A 107 -4.52 -13.56 0.02
C ASP A 107 -3.39 -12.89 0.79
N GLY A 108 -2.67 -13.71 1.56
CA GLY A 108 -1.51 -13.27 2.32
C GLY A 108 -0.29 -12.93 1.44
N PRO A 109 0.70 -12.21 2.00
CA PRO A 109 1.93 -11.90 1.29
C PRO A 109 2.68 -13.18 0.89
N GLY A 110 3.35 -13.13 -0.27
CA GLY A 110 4.21 -14.21 -0.77
C GLY A 110 5.53 -14.31 0.00
N LEU A 111 5.48 -14.76 1.27
CA LEU A 111 6.62 -14.76 2.19
C LEU A 111 7.70 -15.79 1.88
N TYR A 112 7.41 -16.78 1.05
CA TYR A 112 8.36 -17.83 0.70
C TYR A 112 8.18 -18.24 -0.76
N LEU A 113 9.29 -18.46 -1.45
CA LEU A 113 9.29 -19.09 -2.76
C LEU A 113 9.17 -20.60 -2.53
N LYS A 114 8.06 -21.23 -2.95
CA LYS A 114 7.96 -22.69 -3.04
C LYS A 114 8.50 -23.12 -4.40
N PRO A 115 9.69 -23.73 -4.49
CA PRO A 115 10.20 -24.25 -5.74
C PRO A 115 9.23 -25.30 -6.29
N LEU A 116 9.06 -25.34 -7.62
CA LEU A 116 8.07 -26.21 -8.28
C LEU A 116 8.26 -27.71 -7.98
N ILE A 117 9.43 -28.12 -7.47
CA ILE A 117 9.78 -29.49 -7.10
C ILE A 117 8.83 -30.06 -6.03
N GLU A 118 8.25 -29.22 -5.17
CA GLU A 118 7.35 -29.68 -4.10
C GLU A 118 5.89 -29.87 -4.55
N ARG A 119 5.47 -29.28 -5.69
CA ARG A 119 4.09 -29.41 -6.21
C ARG A 119 3.80 -30.80 -6.79
N GLU A 120 4.82 -31.52 -7.26
CA GLU A 120 4.65 -32.88 -7.79
C GLU A 120 4.44 -33.94 -6.70
N ARG A 121 4.62 -33.60 -5.42
CA ARG A 121 4.33 -34.50 -4.29
C ARG A 121 2.87 -34.49 -3.86
N LYS A 122 1.92 -34.28 -4.77
CA LYS A 122 0.54 -34.68 -4.51
C LYS A 122 0.50 -36.20 -4.66
N PRO A 123 0.25 -36.99 -3.61
CA PRO A 123 0.11 -38.43 -3.77
C PRO A 123 -1.05 -38.65 -4.73
N LEU A 124 -0.79 -39.32 -5.86
CA LEU A 124 -1.85 -39.85 -6.71
C LEU A 124 -2.78 -40.65 -5.79
N ALA A 125 -4.06 -40.27 -5.75
CA ALA A 125 -5.06 -41.00 -4.99
C ALA A 125 -4.97 -42.47 -5.42
N MET A 126 -4.64 -43.35 -4.47
CA MET A 126 -4.61 -44.79 -4.74
C MET A 126 -5.97 -45.20 -5.31
N PRO A 127 -6.03 -45.99 -6.40
CA PRO A 127 -7.29 -46.48 -6.91
C PRO A 127 -7.98 -47.30 -5.82
N ALA A 128 -9.25 -46.99 -5.55
CA ALA A 128 -10.07 -47.67 -4.56
C ALA A 128 -10.05 -49.19 -4.83
N THR A 129 -9.80 -49.98 -3.78
CA THR A 129 -9.95 -51.43 -3.80
C THR A 129 -11.33 -51.81 -4.34
N PRO A 130 -11.44 -52.74 -5.31
CA PRO A 130 -12.72 -53.14 -5.86
C PRO A 130 -13.56 -53.86 -4.79
N LYS A 131 -14.81 -53.41 -4.64
CA LYS A 131 -15.83 -54.03 -3.78
C LYS A 131 -16.06 -55.48 -4.22
N PRO A 132 -16.04 -56.48 -3.32
CA PRO A 132 -16.30 -57.86 -3.70
C PRO A 132 -17.75 -58.03 -4.18
N ALA A 133 -17.91 -58.76 -5.28
CA ALA A 133 -19.19 -59.05 -5.91
C ALA A 133 -20.10 -59.87 -4.97
N ALA A 134 -21.36 -59.47 -4.85
CA ALA A 134 -22.38 -60.22 -4.12
C ALA A 134 -22.70 -61.52 -4.86
N THR A 135 -22.72 -62.63 -4.12
CA THR A 135 -23.16 -63.95 -4.59
C THR A 135 -24.63 -63.95 -4.99
N PRO A 136 -25.03 -64.60 -6.09
CA PRO A 136 -26.43 -64.69 -6.46
C PRO A 136 -27.17 -65.65 -5.52
N LYS A 137 -28.34 -65.23 -5.01
CA LYS A 137 -29.28 -66.09 -4.29
C LYS A 137 -30.01 -66.98 -5.31
N SER A 138 -29.98 -68.29 -5.12
CA SER A 138 -30.92 -69.21 -5.77
C SER A 138 -32.20 -69.31 -4.95
N SER A 139 -33.36 -69.07 -5.57
CA SER A 139 -34.65 -69.66 -5.25
C SER A 139 -35.59 -69.42 -6.43
#